data_AF-A0A2S5M8H1-F1
#
_entry.id   AF-A0A2S5M8H1-F1
#
_cell.length_a   1.000
_cell.length_b   1.000
_cell.length_c   1.000
_cell.angle_alpha   90.00
_cell.angle_beta   90.00
_cell.angle_gamma   90.00
#
_symmetry.space_group_name_H-M   'P 1'
#
loop_
_entity.id
_entity.type
_entity.pdbx_description
1 polymer ?
#
loop_
_entity_poly.entity_id
_entity_poly.type
_entity_poly.pdbx_seq_one_letter_code
_entity_poly.pdbx_strand_id
1 'polypeptide(L)'
;MLGQLVLFLLQVAIGWFLAPIIYSEIPVPGDFGLFLYAILFAIIVFLTGVLGAQVLRDVSQPGSATLSMSLVIALIAAAIVVFLPQIVQAFPGNTISHRAFVLAGALLGYWIKR
;
A
#
# COMPACT_ATOMS: atom_id res chain seq x y z
N MET A 1 17.09 -4.02 -13.58
CA MET A 1 16.48 -2.81 -12.96
C MET A 1 15.17 -2.37 -13.63
N LEU A 2 15.01 -2.51 -14.95
CA LEU A 2 13.76 -2.13 -15.63
C LEU A 2 12.54 -2.92 -15.11
N GLY A 3 12.68 -4.24 -14.88
CA GLY A 3 11.61 -5.07 -14.31
C GLY A 3 11.17 -4.65 -12.90
N GLN A 4 12.08 -4.12 -12.08
CA GLN A 4 11.77 -3.60 -10.75
C GLN A 4 10.96 -2.30 -10.81
N LEU A 5 11.32 -1.40 -11.72
CA LEU A 5 10.62 -0.14 -11.94
C LEU A 5 9.22 -0.39 -12.51
N VAL A 6 9.08 -1.34 -13.46
CA VAL A 6 7.78 -1.77 -13.97
C VAL A 6 6.92 -2.37 -12.85
N LEU A 7 7.50 -3.21 -11.99
CA LEU A 7 6.77 -3.75 -10.84
C LEU A 7 6.29 -2.65 -9.88
N PHE A 8 7.13 -1.65 -9.60
CA PHE A 8 6.75 -0.50 -8.77
C PHE A 8 5.54 0.23 -9.36
N LEU A 9 5.61 0.58 -10.65
CA LEU A 9 4.52 1.28 -11.34
C LEU A 9 3.24 0.43 -11.36
N LEU A 10 3.37 -0.88 -11.57
CA LEU A 10 2.25 -1.81 -11.55
C LEU A 10 1.60 -1.87 -10.16
N GLN A 11 2.39 -1.95 -9.09
CA GLN A 11 1.88 -1.95 -7.71
C GLN A 11 1.14 -0.65 -7.36
N VAL A 12 1.68 0.50 -7.78
CA VAL A 12 1.02 1.80 -7.59
C VAL A 12 -0.30 1.82 -8.35
N ALA A 13 -0.30 1.45 -9.64
CA ALA A 13 -1.48 1.47 -10.49
C ALA A 13 -2.57 0.52 -9.96
N ILE A 14 -2.23 -0.76 -9.74
CA ILE A 14 -3.20 -1.75 -9.27
C ILE A 14 -3.66 -1.41 -7.85
N GLY A 15 -2.78 -0.99 -6.95
CA GLY A 15 -3.15 -0.53 -5.62
C GLY A 15 -4.18 0.59 -5.68
N TRP A 16 -3.90 1.64 -6.46
CA TRP A 16 -4.75 2.82 -6.56
C TRP A 16 -6.14 2.54 -7.13
N PHE A 17 -6.24 1.69 -8.16
CA PHE A 17 -7.52 1.40 -8.82
C PHE A 17 -8.29 0.25 -8.18
N LEU A 18 -7.61 -0.82 -7.73
CA LEU A 18 -8.27 -2.03 -7.24
C LEU A 18 -8.77 -1.88 -5.80
N ALA A 19 -8.04 -1.16 -4.93
CA ALA A 19 -8.43 -0.98 -3.54
C ALA A 19 -9.80 -0.27 -3.34
N PRO A 20 -10.14 0.83 -4.05
CA PRO A 20 -11.45 1.45 -3.90
C PRO A 20 -12.61 0.59 -4.41
N ILE A 21 -12.39 -0.23 -5.45
CA ILE A 21 -13.39 -1.18 -5.97
C ILE A 21 -13.70 -2.26 -4.93
N ILE A 22 -12.68 -2.81 -4.27
CA ILE A 22 -12.90 -3.81 -3.22
C ILE A 22 -13.54 -3.18 -1.98
N TYR A 23 -13.15 -1.94 -1.64
CA TYR A 23 -13.72 -1.22 -0.50
C TYR A 23 -15.21 -0.89 -0.68
N SER A 24 -15.69 -0.59 -1.91
CA SER A 24 -17.11 -0.28 -2.13
C SER A 24 -18.06 -1.44 -1.84
N GLU A 25 -17.56 -2.68 -1.88
CA GLU A 25 -18.33 -3.87 -1.56
C GLU A 25 -18.41 -4.15 -0.05
N ILE A 26 -17.60 -3.47 0.77
CA ILE A 26 -17.52 -3.70 2.21
C ILE A 26 -18.09 -2.49 2.96
N PRO A 27 -19.30 -2.58 3.54
CA PRO A 27 -19.92 -1.47 4.25
C PRO A 27 -19.26 -1.28 5.62
N VAL A 28 -18.18 -0.49 5.69
CA VAL A 28 -17.52 -0.13 6.95
C VAL A 28 -17.72 1.37 7.26
N PRO A 29 -18.37 1.71 8.38
CA PRO A 29 -18.58 3.10 8.77
C PRO A 29 -17.35 3.75 9.41
N GLY A 30 -17.12 5.03 9.08
CA GLY A 30 -16.21 5.93 9.82
C GLY A 30 -14.71 5.73 9.60
N ASP A 31 -13.90 6.18 10.57
CA ASP A 31 -12.43 6.18 10.54
C ASP A 31 -11.80 4.78 10.40
N PHE A 32 -12.55 3.73 10.72
CA PHE A 32 -12.14 2.34 10.50
C PHE A 32 -11.94 2.00 9.01
N GLY A 33 -12.52 2.79 8.10
CA GLY A 33 -12.32 2.62 6.66
C GLY A 33 -10.84 2.72 6.26
N LEU A 34 -10.04 3.57 6.92
CA LEU A 34 -8.61 3.72 6.63
C LEU A 34 -7.79 2.48 6.99
N PHE A 35 -8.14 1.79 8.07
CA PHE A 35 -7.50 0.54 8.46
C PHE A 35 -7.84 -0.59 7.48
N LEU A 36 -9.08 -0.63 6.98
CA LEU A 36 -9.45 -1.57 5.93
C LEU A 36 -8.66 -1.29 4.65
N TYR A 37 -8.52 -0.02 4.25
CA TYR A 37 -7.65 0.37 3.14
C TYR A 37 -6.20 -0.08 3.36
N ALA A 38 -5.65 0.02 4.57
CA ALA A 38 -4.30 -0.46 4.86
C ALA A 38 -4.14 -1.96 4.60
N ILE A 39 -5.10 -2.77 5.05
CA ILE A 39 -5.11 -4.21 4.81
C ILE A 39 -5.24 -4.51 3.32
N LEU A 40 -6.19 -3.86 2.64
CA LEU A 40 -6.40 -4.03 1.20
C LEU A 40 -5.16 -3.66 0.40
N PHE A 41 -4.55 -2.50 0.66
CA PHE A 41 -3.34 -2.07 -0.03
C PHE A 41 -2.18 -3.03 0.22
N ALA A 42 -1.96 -3.49 1.45
CA ALA A 42 -0.90 -4.46 1.75
C ALA A 42 -1.08 -5.77 0.98
N ILE A 43 -2.31 -6.32 0.94
CA ILE A 43 -2.63 -7.53 0.19
C ILE A 43 -2.42 -7.31 -1.32
N ILE A 44 -2.95 -6.21 -1.88
CA ILE A 44 -2.86 -5.90 -3.30
C ILE A 44 -1.41 -5.70 -3.74
N VAL A 45 -0.64 -4.91 -2.98
CA VAL A 45 0.78 -4.65 -3.26
C VAL A 45 1.58 -5.96 -3.20
N PHE A 46 1.32 -6.81 -2.20
CA PHE A 46 1.97 -8.11 -2.09
C PHE A 46 1.61 -9.04 -3.26
N LEU A 47 0.32 -9.21 -3.58
CA LEU A 47 -0.13 -10.05 -4.69
C LEU A 47 0.43 -9.57 -6.02
N THR A 48 0.41 -8.25 -6.26
CA THR A 48 1.01 -7.65 -7.45
C THR A 48 2.52 -7.89 -7.48
N GLY A 49 3.18 -7.89 -6.33
CA GLY A 49 4.59 -8.23 -6.20
C GLY A 49 4.88 -9.70 -6.54
N VAL A 50 4.05 -10.63 -6.07
CA VAL A 50 4.16 -12.08 -6.33
C VAL A 50 3.91 -12.40 -7.81
N LEU A 51 2.85 -11.82 -8.39
CA LEU A 51 2.53 -11.99 -9.82
C LEU A 51 3.58 -11.30 -10.69
N GLY A 52 3.99 -10.09 -10.31
CA GLY A 52 5.04 -9.35 -10.99
C GLY A 52 6.36 -10.14 -11.03
N ALA A 53 6.76 -10.80 -9.94
CA ALA A 53 7.96 -11.64 -9.92
C ALA A 53 7.88 -12.89 -10.81
N GLN A 54 6.68 -13.37 -11.13
CA GLN A 54 6.51 -14.50 -12.05
C GLN A 54 6.53 -14.06 -13.53
N VAL A 55 6.06 -12.85 -13.82
CA VAL A 55 5.94 -12.33 -15.20
C VAL A 55 7.19 -11.54 -15.63
N LEU A 56 7.80 -10.79 -14.71
CA LEU A 56 8.93 -9.91 -15.00
C LEU A 56 10.26 -10.62 -14.76
N ARG A 57 11.16 -10.52 -15.73
CA ARG A 57 12.53 -11.02 -15.62
C ARG A 57 13.36 -10.13 -14.67
N ASP A 58 14.27 -10.75 -13.90
CA ASP A 58 15.14 -10.09 -12.92
C ASP A 58 14.41 -9.45 -11.72
N VAL A 59 13.34 -10.10 -11.26
CA VAL A 59 12.52 -9.66 -10.13
C VAL A 59 12.53 -10.74 -9.04
N SER A 60 13.17 -10.46 -7.91
CA SER A 60 13.21 -11.39 -6.76
C SER A 60 11.81 -11.67 -6.23
N GLN A 61 11.54 -12.93 -5.89
CA GLN A 61 10.26 -13.39 -5.36
C GLN A 61 10.06 -12.86 -3.93
N PRO A 62 8.96 -12.14 -3.65
CA PRO A 62 8.67 -11.65 -2.30
C PRO A 62 8.27 -12.81 -1.38
N GLY A 63 8.83 -12.84 -0.18
CA GLY A 63 8.52 -13.86 0.83
C GLY A 63 7.42 -13.44 1.80
N SER A 64 7.02 -14.34 2.70
CA SER A 64 5.99 -14.08 3.72
C SER A 64 6.33 -12.88 4.61
N ALA A 65 7.62 -12.63 4.85
CA ALA A 65 8.08 -11.47 5.61
C ALA A 65 7.80 -10.13 4.91
N THR A 66 7.74 -10.11 3.58
CA THR A 66 7.42 -8.91 2.78
C THR A 66 5.94 -8.53 2.94
N LEU A 67 5.05 -9.52 3.04
CA LEU A 67 3.63 -9.28 3.36
C LEU A 67 3.49 -8.66 4.74
N SER A 68 4.10 -9.28 5.76
CA SER A 68 4.02 -8.80 7.14
C SER A 68 4.56 -7.38 7.26
N MET A 69 5.69 -7.07 6.60
CA MET A 69 6.29 -5.74 6.64
C MET A 69 5.44 -4.69 5.93
N SER A 70 4.89 -5.03 4.75
CA SER A 70 3.96 -4.16 4.02
C SER A 70 2.71 -3.87 4.84
N LEU A 71 2.14 -4.89 5.49
CA LEU A 71 0.97 -4.75 6.35
C LEU A 71 1.24 -3.91 7.59
N VAL A 72 2.34 -4.17 8.30
CA VAL A 72 2.71 -3.41 9.50
C VAL A 72 2.92 -1.93 9.17
N ILE A 73 3.65 -1.62 8.10
CA ILE A 73 3.89 -0.22 7.73
C ILE A 73 2.61 0.45 7.21
N ALA A 74 1.76 -0.25 6.46
CA ALA A 74 0.46 0.28 6.04
C ALA A 74 -0.45 0.59 7.25
N LEU A 75 -0.47 -0.28 8.26
CA LEU A 75 -1.22 -0.06 9.50
C LEU A 75 -0.66 1.10 10.31
N ILE A 76 0.67 1.23 10.40
CA ILE A 76 1.31 2.39 11.03
C ILE A 76 0.94 3.67 10.29
N ALA A 77 0.97 3.67 8.95
CA ALA A 77 0.57 4.83 8.16
C ALA A 77 -0.89 5.21 8.38
N ALA A 78 -1.81 4.24 8.44
CA ALA A 78 -3.21 4.48 8.78
C ALA A 78 -3.37 5.01 10.22
N ALA A 79 -2.64 4.45 11.19
CA ALA A 79 -2.65 4.93 12.56
C ALA A 79 -2.11 6.36 12.69
N ILE A 80 -1.05 6.72 11.97
CA ILE A 80 -0.53 8.10 11.93
C ILE A 80 -1.60 9.05 11.37
N VAL A 81 -2.31 8.66 10.32
CA VAL A 81 -3.38 9.47 9.75
C VAL A 81 -4.52 9.69 10.74
N VAL A 82 -4.96 8.63 11.42
CA VAL A 82 -6.11 8.67 12.33
C VAL A 82 -5.78 9.38 13.64
N PHE A 83 -4.63 9.08 14.25
CA PHE A 83 -4.28 9.57 15.59
C PHE A 83 -3.38 10.81 15.58
N LEU A 84 -2.64 11.07 14.50
CA LEU A 84 -1.74 12.22 14.36
C LEU A 84 -2.00 12.99 13.04
N PRO A 85 -3.22 13.50 12.81
CA PRO A 85 -3.57 14.21 11.58
C PRO A 85 -2.70 15.47 11.35
N GLN A 86 -2.21 16.07 12.43
CA GLN A 86 -1.29 17.20 12.43
C GLN A 86 0.06 16.92 11.75
N ILE A 87 0.56 15.67 11.78
CA ILE A 87 1.77 15.29 11.03
C ILE A 87 1.49 15.27 9.53
N VAL A 88 0.33 14.75 9.14
CA VAL A 88 -0.08 14.66 7.73
C VAL A 88 -0.33 16.05 7.14
N GLN A 89 -0.94 16.94 7.91
CA GLN A 89 -1.19 18.33 7.53
C GLN A 89 0.07 19.21 7.52
N ALA A 90 1.13 18.81 8.22
CA ALA A 90 2.41 19.51 8.21
C ALA A 90 3.21 19.28 6.92
N PHE A 91 2.85 18.30 6.08
CA PHE A 91 3.49 18.11 4.78
C PHE A 91 3.11 19.24 3.82
N PRO A 92 4.10 19.91 3.17
CA PRO A 92 3.83 20.99 2.23
C PRO A 92 3.15 20.43 0.97
N GLY A 93 1.83 20.54 0.93
CA GLY A 93 0.99 19.93 -0.11
C GLY A 93 -0.34 19.45 0.48
N ASN A 94 -1.13 20.40 1.01
CA ASN A 94 -2.32 20.26 1.88
C ASN A 94 -3.51 19.41 1.35
N THR A 95 -3.27 18.50 0.40
CA THR A 95 -4.28 17.69 -0.32
C THR A 95 -3.81 16.28 -0.64
N ILE A 96 -2.76 15.75 0.03
CA ILE A 96 -2.41 14.34 -0.14
C ILE A 96 -3.57 13.52 0.43
N SER A 97 -4.29 12.81 -0.45
CA SER A 97 -5.39 11.93 -0.06
C SER A 97 -4.91 10.96 1.03
N HIS A 98 -5.64 10.85 2.14
CA HIS A 98 -5.34 9.92 3.23
C HIS A 98 -5.06 8.48 2.73
N ARG A 99 -5.75 8.07 1.65
CA ARG A 99 -5.54 6.78 0.97
C ARG A 99 -4.15 6.66 0.34
N ALA A 100 -3.63 7.74 -0.24
CA ALA A 100 -2.29 7.77 -0.84
C ALA A 100 -1.20 7.57 0.22
N PHE A 101 -1.39 8.13 1.41
CA PHE A 101 -0.44 7.98 2.52
C PHE A 101 -0.35 6.53 2.99
N VAL A 102 -1.50 5.86 3.09
CA VAL A 102 -1.57 4.43 3.46
C VAL A 102 -1.00 3.53 2.36
N LEU A 103 -1.29 3.81 1.09
CA LEU A 103 -0.70 3.11 -0.04
C LEU A 103 0.83 3.26 -0.06
N ALA A 104 1.33 4.48 0.18
CA ALA A 104 2.77 4.74 0.29
C ALA A 104 3.39 3.92 1.43
N GLY A 105 2.72 3.81 2.58
CA GLY A 105 3.15 2.94 3.67
C GLY A 105 3.26 1.47 3.25
N ALA A 106 2.23 0.94 2.57
CA ALA A 106 2.22 -0.43 2.06
C ALA A 106 3.37 -0.68 1.07
N LEU A 107 3.61 0.25 0.14
CA LEU A 107 4.73 0.18 -0.80
C LEU A 107 6.07 0.22 -0.08
N LEU A 108 6.28 1.17 0.83
CA LEU A 108 7.53 1.26 1.58
C LEU A 108 7.83 -0.04 2.33
N GLY A 109 6.84 -0.63 3.00
CA GLY A 109 7.06 -1.89 3.70
C GLY A 109 7.37 -3.07 2.79
N TYR A 110 6.80 -3.08 1.57
CA TYR A 110 7.17 -4.06 0.55
C TYR A 110 8.62 -3.88 0.09
N TRP A 111 9.03 -2.64 -0.21
CA TRP A 111 10.35 -2.34 -0.77
C TRP A 111 11.49 -2.39 0.24
N ILE A 112 11.23 -2.16 1.54
CA ILE A 112 12.23 -2.30 2.60
C ILE A 112 12.66 -3.76 2.79
N LYS A 113 11.72 -4.71 2.63
CA LYS A 113 11.97 -6.11 2.97
C LYS A 113 12.32 -7.00 1.78
N ARG A 114 11.94 -6.57 0.58
CA ARG A 114 12.26 -7.25 -0.69
C ARG A 114 13.75 -7.22 -0.98
#